data_AF-R0FL11-F1
#
_entry.id   AF-R0FL11-F1
#
_cell.length_a   1.000
_cell.length_b   1.000
_cell.length_c   1.000
_cell.angle_alpha   90.00
_cell.angle_beta   90.00
_cell.angle_gamma   90.00
#
_symmetry.space_group_name_H-M   'P 1'
#
loop_
_entity.id
_entity.type
_entity.pdbx_description
1 polymer ?
#
loop_
_entity_poly.entity_id
_entity_poly.type
_entity_poly.pdbx_seq_one_letter_code
_entity_poly.pdbx_strand_id
1 'polypeptide(L)'
;MQEETLTNTGLKAFLDGCPQLEHLDLRKCFEINLDKDLEKQCLERIKEFKHPNDSTVEYPYDIILSNLILTHHLMITHMITTTISR
;
A
#
# COMPACT_ATOMS: atom_id res chain seq x y z
N MET A 1 -17.76 -12.29 -0.05
CA MET A 1 -16.30 -12.11 -0.22
C MET A 1 -15.78 -11.78 1.15
N GLN A 2 -14.86 -12.59 1.71
CA GLN A 2 -14.22 -12.23 2.98
C GLN A 2 -13.28 -11.07 2.66
N GLU A 3 -13.57 -9.91 3.22
CA GLU A 3 -12.69 -8.75 3.11
C GLU A 3 -11.56 -9.00 4.10
N GLU A 4 -10.37 -9.33 3.59
CA GLU A 4 -9.21 -9.50 4.46
C GLU A 4 -8.81 -8.13 4.99
N THR A 5 -9.26 -7.83 6.20
CA THR A 5 -8.89 -6.63 6.95
C THR A 5 -7.38 -6.59 7.14
N LEU A 6 -6.72 -5.56 6.60
CA LEU A 6 -5.31 -5.30 6.87
C LEU A 6 -5.14 -4.89 8.34
N THR A 7 -4.52 -5.75 9.13
CA THR A 7 -4.18 -5.47 10.53
C THR A 7 -2.78 -4.86 10.65
N ASN A 8 -2.49 -4.17 11.76
CA ASN A 8 -1.13 -3.66 12.06
C ASN A 8 -0.07 -4.78 12.02
N THR A 9 -0.43 -5.97 12.50
CA THR A 9 0.48 -7.14 12.45
C THR A 9 0.75 -7.58 11.02
N GLY A 10 -0.28 -7.62 10.18
CA GLY A 10 -0.14 -7.92 8.75
C GLY A 10 0.71 -6.87 8.03
N LEU A 11 0.47 -5.58 8.29
CA LEU A 11 1.26 -4.49 7.71
C LEU A 11 2.73 -4.57 8.14
N LYS A 12 2.99 -4.84 9.42
CA LYS A 12 4.37 -5.01 9.91
C LYS A 12 5.07 -6.19 9.23
N ALA A 13 4.40 -7.34 9.13
CA ALA A 13 4.97 -8.51 8.45
C ALA A 13 5.27 -8.20 6.97
N PHE A 14 4.41 -7.42 6.30
CA PHE A 14 4.65 -6.94 4.94
C PHE A 14 5.86 -6.01 4.85
N LEU A 15 6.00 -5.03 5.75
CA LEU A 15 7.16 -4.14 5.81
C LEU A 15 8.47 -4.90 6.11
N ASP A 16 8.42 -5.92 6.95
CA ASP A 16 9.57 -6.77 7.27
C ASP A 16 9.96 -7.67 6.07
N GLY A 17 8.98 -8.15 5.31
CA GLY A 17 9.20 -8.97 4.11
C GLY A 17 9.66 -8.18 2.87
N CYS A 18 9.37 -6.88 2.81
CA CYS A 18 9.71 -6.01 1.68
C CYS A 18 10.64 -4.85 2.12
N PRO A 19 11.94 -5.12 2.35
CA PRO A 19 12.87 -4.10 2.87
C PRO A 19 13.10 -2.91 1.93
N GLN A 20 12.92 -3.10 0.62
CA GLN A 20 13.14 -2.07 -0.41
C GLN A 20 11.85 -1.32 -0.81
N LEU A 21 10.75 -1.49 -0.07
CA LEU A 21 9.50 -0.79 -0.37
C LEU A 21 9.68 0.72 -0.21
N GLU A 22 9.41 1.48 -1.28
CA GLU A 22 9.54 2.94 -1.26
C GLU A 22 8.19 3.66 -1.21
N HIS A 23 7.11 2.96 -1.57
CA HIS A 23 5.76 3.52 -1.71
C HIS A 23 4.75 2.66 -0.95
N LEU A 24 3.97 3.29 -0.08
CA LEU A 24 2.90 2.64 0.66
C LEU A 24 1.69 3.58 0.73
N ASP A 25 0.58 3.14 0.15
CA ASP A 25 -0.67 3.88 0.15
C ASP A 25 -1.72 3.11 0.97
N LEU A 26 -2.13 3.70 2.09
CA LEU A 26 -3.16 3.15 2.96
C LEU A 26 -4.50 3.90 2.83
N ARG A 27 -4.64 4.84 1.89
CA ARG A 27 -5.88 5.61 1.72
C ARG A 27 -7.07 4.66 1.59
N LYS A 28 -8.15 4.95 2.33
CA LYS A 28 -9.37 4.11 2.43
C LYS A 28 -9.22 2.79 3.18
N CYS A 29 -8.04 2.45 3.71
CA CYS A 29 -7.89 1.36 4.67
C CYS A 29 -8.31 1.83 6.08
N PHE A 30 -9.58 2.15 6.29
CA PHE A 30 -10.04 2.77 7.54
C PHE A 30 -10.01 1.85 8.76
N GLU A 31 -9.90 0.54 8.55
CA GLU A 31 -9.80 -0.45 9.62
C GLU A 31 -8.41 -0.51 10.24
N ILE A 32 -7.39 0.04 9.55
CA ILE A 32 -6.04 0.12 10.12
C ILE A 32 -5.93 1.34 11.02
N ASN A 33 -5.60 1.10 12.28
CA ASN A 33 -5.26 2.15 13.23
C ASN A 33 -3.78 2.04 13.54
N LEU A 34 -2.96 2.81 12.84
CA LEU A 34 -1.51 2.79 13.00
C LEU A 34 -1.16 3.18 14.44
N ASP A 35 -0.52 2.27 15.17
CA ASP A 35 0.12 2.65 16.42
C ASP A 35 1.34 3.53 16.13
N LYS A 36 1.76 4.31 17.13
CA LYS A 36 2.81 5.33 16.97
C LYS A 36 4.13 4.76 16.46
N ASP A 37 4.46 3.53 16.86
CA ASP A 37 5.74 2.91 16.48
C ASP A 37 5.68 2.42 15.03
N LEU A 38 4.57 1.81 14.61
CA LEU A 38 4.37 1.38 13.23
C LEU A 38 4.26 2.57 12.26
N GLU A 39 3.57 3.64 12.65
CA GLU A 39 3.49 4.88 11.88
C GLU A 39 4.88 5.49 11.70
N LYS A 40 5.64 5.60 12.79
CA LYS A 40 7.02 6.09 12.75
C LYS A 40 7.89 5.23 11.83
N GLN A 41 7.76 3.90 11.92
CA GLN A 41 8.50 2.98 11.05
C GLN A 41 8.16 3.21 9.56
N CYS A 42 6.89 3.45 9.24
CA CYS A 42 6.46 3.79 7.88
C CYS A 42 7.11 5.10 7.42
N LEU A 43 7.06 6.16 8.23
CA LEU A 43 7.63 7.47 7.90
C LEU A 43 9.15 7.46 7.73
N GLU A 44 9.87 6.63 8.49
CA GLU A 44 11.33 6.53 8.39
C GLU A 44 11.81 5.71 7.19
N ARG A 45 11.04 4.69 6.78
CA ARG A 45 11.45 3.75 5.72
C ARG A 45 10.84 4.05 4.36
N ILE A 46 9.60 4.52 4.32
CA ILE A 46 8.83 4.68 3.09
C ILE A 46 8.96 6.13 2.61
N LYS A 47 9.41 6.31 1.37
CA LYS A 47 9.60 7.65 0.78
C LYS A 47 8.26 8.33 0.50
N GLU A 48 7.30 7.56 0.00
CA GLU A 48 5.95 8.04 -0.33
C GLU A 48 4.93 7.25 0.48
N PHE A 49 4.57 7.78 1.64
CA PHE A 49 3.59 7.20 2.54
C PHE A 49 2.28 8.00 2.52
N LYS A 50 1.14 7.34 2.26
CA LYS A 50 -0.19 7.95 2.32
C LYS A 50 -1.01 7.31 3.43
N HIS A 51 -1.56 8.14 4.32
CA HIS A 51 -2.33 7.70 5.47
C HIS A 51 -3.75 7.27 5.08
N PRO A 52 -4.44 6.48 5.93
CA PRO A 52 -5.82 6.08 5.68
C PRO A 52 -6.79 7.23 5.38
N ASN A 53 -6.57 8.37 6.04
CA ASN A 53 -7.41 9.56 5.96
C ASN A 53 -6.89 10.61 4.98
N ASP A 54 -5.78 10.34 4.27
CA ASP A 54 -5.29 11.28 3.26
C ASP A 54 -6.27 11.38 2.08
N SER A 55 -6.41 12.59 1.54
CA SER A 55 -7.27 12.82 0.39
C SER A 55 -6.82 11.97 -0.80
N THR A 56 -7.79 11.36 -1.48
CA THR A 56 -7.57 10.71 -2.79
C THR A 56 -7.62 11.69 -3.95
N VAL A 57 -7.95 12.96 -3.69
CA VAL A 57 -7.99 13.99 -4.71
C VAL A 57 -6.56 14.51 -4.90
N GLU A 58 -5.79 13.80 -5.72
CA GLU A 58 -4.60 14.39 -6.35
C GLU A 58 -5.09 15.21 -7.58
N TYR A 59 -4.32 16.22 -7.96
CA TYR A 59 -4.71 17.27 -8.92
C TYR A 59 -5.19 16.73 -10.31
N PRO A 60 -5.90 17.54 -11.15
CA PRO A 60 -6.61 17.13 -12.37
C PRO A 60 -5.80 16.51 -13.55
N TYR A 61 -4.60 16.00 -13.34
CA TYR A 61 -3.84 15.13 -14.25
C TYR A 61 -4.22 13.62 -14.12
N ASP A 62 -5.22 13.32 -13.29
CA ASP A 62 -5.62 12.00 -12.78
C ASP A 62 -5.77 10.86 -13.81
N ILE A 63 -6.12 11.13 -15.07
CA ILE A 63 -6.39 10.06 -16.03
C ILE A 63 -5.10 9.32 -16.44
N ILE A 64 -3.96 10.03 -16.54
CA ILE A 64 -2.71 9.41 -17.02
C ILE A 64 -2.03 8.65 -15.88
N LEU A 65 -2.02 9.21 -14.67
CA LEU A 65 -1.42 8.58 -13.51
C LEU A 65 -2.22 7.36 -13.04
N SER A 66 -3.56 7.45 -12.99
CA SER A 66 -4.41 6.30 -12.62
C SER A 66 -4.24 5.14 -13.59
N ASN A 67 -4.11 5.40 -14.90
CA ASN A 67 -3.82 4.37 -15.89
C ASN A 67 -2.44 3.74 -15.70
N LEU A 68 -1.41 4.54 -15.36
CA LEU A 68 -0.07 4.02 -15.07
C LEU A 68 -0.04 3.19 -13.78
N ILE A 69 -0.77 3.63 -12.75
CA ILE A 69 -0.91 2.94 -11.47
C ILE A 69 -1.72 1.66 -11.63
N LEU A 70 -2.83 1.67 -12.38
CA LEU A 70 -3.60 0.45 -12.68
C LEU A 70 -2.77 -0.55 -13.49
N THR A 71 -2.00 -0.09 -14.47
CA THR A 71 -1.14 -0.98 -15.28
C THR A 71 -0.01 -1.56 -14.43
N HIS A 72 0.62 -0.79 -13.55
CA HIS A 72 1.60 -1.32 -12.59
C HIS A 72 0.96 -2.26 -11.58
N HIS A 73 -0.19 -1.91 -10.99
CA HIS A 73 -0.91 -2.75 -10.05
C HIS A 73 -1.27 -4.08 -10.70
N LEU A 74 -1.83 -4.07 -11.91
CA LEU A 74 -2.15 -5.29 -12.64
C LEU A 74 -0.90 -6.15 -12.91
N MET A 75 0.22 -5.54 -13.30
CA MET A 75 1.50 -6.24 -13.47
C MET A 75 1.98 -6.87 -12.16
N ILE A 76 1.92 -6.12 -11.06
CA ILE A 76 2.33 -6.60 -9.74
C ILE A 76 1.42 -7.74 -9.27
N THR A 77 0.10 -7.61 -9.36
CA THR A 77 -0.85 -8.70 -9.05
C THR A 77 -0.58 -9.93 -9.90
N HIS A 78 -0.25 -9.76 -11.19
CA HIS A 78 0.05 -10.87 -12.09
C HIS A 78 1.38 -11.56 -11.75
N MET A 79 2.41 -10.82 -11.34
CA MET A 79 3.68 -11.37 -10.86
C MET A 79 3.52 -12.11 -9.53
N ILE A 80 2.70 -11.60 -8.61
CA ILE A 80 2.42 -12.25 -7.32
C ILE A 80 1.63 -13.55 -7.54
N THR A 81 0.61 -13.55 -8.41
CA THR A 81 -0.15 -14.78 -8.73
C THR A 81 0.67 -15.84 -9.46
N THR A 82 1.59 -15.45 -10.36
CA THR A 82 2.48 -16.41 -11.04
C THR A 82 3.62 -16.92 -10.15
N THR A 83 4.06 -16.15 -9.16
CA THR A 83 5.07 -16.59 -8.18
C THR A 83 4.48 -17.53 -7.12
N ILE A 84 3.18 -17.40 -6.80
CA ILE A 84 2.47 -18.27 -5.85
C ILE A 84 1.90 -19.54 -6.53
N SER A 85 1.71 -19.54 -7.86
CA SER A 85 1.23 -20.70 -8.64
C SER A 85 2.35 -21.64 -9.16
N ARG A 86 3.58 -21.53 -8.63
CA ARG A 86 4.70 -22.45 -8.86
C ARG A 86 5.23 -22.95 -7.52
#